data_AF-X1HMW6-F1
#
_entry.id   AF-X1HMW6-F1
#
_cell.length_a   1.000
_cell.length_b   1.000
_cell.length_c   1.000
_cell.angle_alpha   90.00
_cell.angle_beta   90.00
_cell.angle_gamma   90.00
#
_symmetry.space_group_name_H-M   'P 1'
#
loop_
_entity.id
_entity.type
_entity.pdbx_description
1 polymer ?
#
loop_
_entity_poly.entity_id
_entity_poly.type
_entity_poly.pdbx_seq_one_letter_code
_entity_poly.pdbx_strand_id
1 'polypeptide(L)'
;DTESPGGLHGVGISVVNALSEWLEVEIRRDSRVFSQRFEKGIPVSDLKVIGKSVRTETKITFMPDPDIFEEINFNFDIIAHRLRELAFLNAGAKIDLKDEREPNKEVSYKYNGGNYLFPHRDDFLVYINKANAALYGSQGQQRTSILSLKLAEVDLIKEREGVYPIFLLDDVMSELDKERRHFLLELIINKKVQTFITSISLNYFNDNIKEKGKIFRVEEGKVSVL
;
A
#
# COMPACT_ATOMS: atom_id res chain seq x y z
N ASP A 1 -24.06 -4.75 -6.15
CA ASP A 1 -22.99 -5.72 -6.40
C ASP A 1 -21.64 -5.08 -6.19
N THR A 2 -20.98 -5.55 -5.14
CA THR A 2 -19.75 -5.01 -4.56
C THR A 2 -18.53 -5.56 -5.29
N GLU A 3 -17.90 -4.75 -6.13
CA GLU A 3 -16.50 -4.91 -6.50
C GLU A 3 -15.72 -3.73 -5.93
N SER A 4 -14.91 -3.99 -4.90
CA SER A 4 -13.78 -3.14 -4.55
C SER A 4 -12.53 -3.95 -4.85
N PRO A 5 -11.95 -3.85 -6.06
CA PRO A 5 -10.63 -4.39 -6.33
C PRO A 5 -9.64 -3.50 -5.58
N GLY A 6 -8.92 -4.07 -4.60
CA GLY A 6 -7.86 -3.39 -3.85
C GLY A 6 -6.62 -3.00 -4.67
N GLY A 7 -6.73 -2.95 -6.00
CA GLY A 7 -5.70 -2.49 -6.93
C GLY A 7 -6.22 -1.32 -7.76
N LEU A 8 -6.17 -0.11 -7.21
CA LEU A 8 -6.62 1.12 -7.89
C LEU A 8 -5.71 1.56 -9.06
N HIS A 9 -4.62 0.85 -9.29
CA HIS A 9 -3.80 0.99 -10.47
C HIS A 9 -3.47 -0.44 -10.91
N GLY A 10 -3.90 -0.87 -12.10
CA GLY A 10 -3.59 -2.16 -12.73
C GLY A 10 -2.10 -2.34 -13.07
N VAL A 11 -1.23 -1.80 -12.22
CA VAL A 11 0.20 -1.56 -12.41
C VAL A 11 1.03 -2.52 -11.56
N GLY A 12 0.43 -3.17 -10.55
CA GLY A 12 1.16 -4.06 -9.64
C GLY A 12 1.88 -5.20 -10.38
N ILE A 13 1.17 -5.92 -11.23
CA ILE A 13 1.77 -7.03 -11.98
C ILE A 13 2.70 -6.54 -13.11
N SER A 14 2.46 -5.37 -13.68
CA SER A 14 3.36 -4.81 -14.70
C SER A 14 4.69 -4.35 -14.12
N VAL A 15 4.70 -3.84 -12.88
CA VAL A 15 5.94 -3.53 -12.15
C VAL A 15 6.70 -4.80 -11.84
N VAL A 16 6.02 -5.84 -11.31
CA VAL A 16 6.67 -7.14 -11.07
C VAL A 16 7.28 -7.68 -12.38
N ASN A 17 6.55 -7.61 -13.49
CA ASN A 17 7.07 -8.02 -14.79
C ASN A 17 8.30 -7.21 -15.24
N ALA A 18 8.26 -5.89 -15.09
CA ALA A 18 9.37 -5.01 -15.48
C ALA A 18 10.63 -5.19 -14.61
N LEU A 19 10.47 -5.58 -13.34
CA LEU A 19 11.57 -5.80 -12.39
C LEU A 19 12.00 -7.28 -12.30
N SER A 20 11.48 -8.14 -13.17
CA SER A 20 11.84 -9.55 -13.22
C SER A 20 12.78 -9.82 -14.39
N GLU A 21 13.79 -10.67 -14.17
CA GLU A 21 14.59 -11.24 -15.27
C GLU A 21 13.66 -11.97 -16.25
N TRP A 22 12.76 -12.78 -15.70
CA TRP A 22 11.68 -13.44 -16.45
C TRP A 22 10.41 -13.58 -15.60
N LEU A 23 9.27 -13.60 -16.28
CA LEU A 23 7.95 -13.85 -15.69
C LEU A 23 7.14 -14.77 -16.61
N GLU A 24 6.51 -15.78 -16.02
CA GLU A 24 5.58 -16.68 -16.68
C GLU A 24 4.20 -16.57 -16.06
N VAL A 25 3.19 -16.40 -16.91
CA VAL A 25 1.79 -16.43 -16.51
C VAL A 25 1.10 -17.62 -17.15
N GLU A 26 0.35 -18.37 -16.34
CA GLU A 26 -0.54 -19.43 -16.78
C GLU A 26 -1.97 -19.10 -16.35
N ILE A 27 -2.88 -18.97 -17.31
CA ILE A 27 -4.28 -18.62 -17.09
C ILE A 27 -5.14 -19.80 -17.49
N ARG A 28 -5.88 -20.36 -16.54
CA ARG A 28 -6.88 -21.41 -16.78
C ARG A 28 -8.25 -20.73 -16.81
N ARG A 29 -8.88 -20.65 -17.98
CA ARG A 29 -10.19 -20.00 -18.18
C ARG A 29 -10.86 -20.54 -19.44
N ASP A 30 -12.19 -20.55 -19.46
CA ASP A 30 -13.00 -20.94 -20.64
C ASP A 30 -12.61 -22.30 -21.23
N SER A 31 -12.40 -23.28 -20.34
CA SER A 31 -11.97 -24.64 -20.66
C SER A 31 -10.58 -24.77 -21.29
N ARG A 32 -9.77 -23.71 -21.27
CA ARG A 32 -8.44 -23.65 -21.87
C ARG A 32 -7.38 -23.24 -20.86
N VAL A 33 -6.15 -23.62 -21.14
CA VAL A 33 -4.95 -23.16 -20.43
C VAL A 33 -4.17 -22.29 -21.39
N PHE A 34 -3.94 -21.04 -21.01
CA PHE A 34 -3.15 -20.07 -21.73
C PHE A 34 -1.82 -19.87 -21.01
N SER A 35 -0.74 -19.70 -21.75
CA SER A 35 0.58 -19.41 -21.19
C SER A 35 1.27 -18.32 -22.00
N GLN A 36 1.95 -17.43 -21.29
CA GLN A 36 2.81 -16.41 -21.88
C GLN A 36 4.03 -16.19 -21.00
N ARG A 37 5.17 -15.98 -21.64
CA ARG A 37 6.44 -15.66 -20.99
C ARG A 37 6.89 -14.25 -21.36
N PHE A 38 7.49 -13.59 -20.40
CA PHE A 38 8.09 -12.27 -20.50
C PHE A 38 9.53 -12.33 -20.00
N GLU A 39 10.40 -11.52 -20.58
CA GLU A 39 11.79 -11.34 -20.16
C GLU A 39 12.07 -9.84 -20.06
N LYS A 40 12.55 -9.39 -18.90
CA LYS A 40 12.73 -7.96 -18.56
C LYS A 40 11.53 -7.09 -18.98
N GLY A 41 10.32 -7.57 -18.66
CA GLY A 41 9.05 -6.89 -18.98
C GLY A 41 8.51 -7.08 -20.40
N ILE A 42 9.27 -7.66 -21.32
CA ILE A 42 8.92 -7.75 -22.75
C ILE A 42 8.38 -9.16 -23.06
N PRO A 43 7.23 -9.29 -23.73
CA PRO A 43 6.72 -10.60 -24.13
C PRO A 43 7.66 -11.27 -25.13
N VAL A 44 8.12 -12.49 -24.83
CA VAL A 44 9.00 -13.27 -25.73
C VAL A 44 8.22 -14.19 -26.67
N SER A 45 6.92 -14.38 -26.41
CA SER A 45 6.00 -15.03 -27.33
C SER A 45 4.60 -14.46 -27.21
N ASP A 46 3.80 -14.70 -28.26
CA ASP A 46 2.36 -14.54 -28.18
C ASP A 46 1.76 -15.48 -27.11
N LEU A 47 0.54 -15.15 -26.68
CA LEU A 47 -0.25 -15.99 -25.78
C LEU A 47 -0.56 -17.33 -26.44
N LYS A 48 -0.07 -18.43 -25.86
CA LYS A 48 -0.25 -19.79 -26.39
C LYS A 48 -1.33 -20.53 -25.63
N VAL A 49 -2.16 -21.29 -26.34
CA VAL A 49 -3.03 -22.29 -25.71
C VAL A 49 -2.23 -23.57 -25.52
N ILE A 50 -1.97 -23.94 -24.26
CA ILE A 50 -1.13 -25.10 -23.89
C ILE A 50 -1.93 -26.32 -23.43
N GLY A 51 -3.25 -26.19 -23.25
CA GLY A 51 -4.09 -27.31 -22.82
C GLY A 51 -5.54 -26.95 -22.56
N LYS A 52 -6.25 -27.89 -21.92
CA LYS A 52 -7.63 -27.73 -21.43
C LYS A 52 -7.65 -27.82 -19.91
N SER A 53 -8.58 -27.10 -19.27
CA SER A 53 -8.77 -27.12 -17.81
C SER A 53 -10.26 -27.08 -17.49
N VAL A 54 -10.68 -27.70 -16.38
CA VAL A 54 -12.06 -27.57 -15.86
C VAL A 54 -12.16 -26.56 -14.70
N ARG A 55 -11.04 -25.95 -14.33
CA ARG A 55 -10.94 -24.97 -13.24
C ARG A 55 -10.55 -23.60 -13.77
N THR A 56 -10.97 -22.56 -13.04
CA THR A 56 -10.50 -21.19 -13.24
C THR A 56 -9.37 -20.90 -12.27
N GLU A 57 -8.23 -20.47 -12.79
CA GLU A 57 -7.01 -20.23 -12.00
C GLU A 57 -6.09 -19.27 -12.73
N THR A 58 -5.30 -18.51 -11.99
CA THR A 58 -4.20 -17.73 -12.52
C THR A 58 -2.96 -18.03 -11.70
N LYS A 59 -1.93 -18.55 -12.36
CA LYS A 59 -0.64 -18.83 -11.77
C LYS A 59 0.38 -17.86 -12.35
N ILE A 60 1.17 -17.25 -11.47
CA ILE A 60 2.23 -16.32 -11.84
C ILE A 60 3.51 -16.85 -11.21
N THR A 61 4.56 -16.97 -12.01
CA THR A 61 5.90 -17.40 -11.59
C THR A 61 6.89 -16.37 -12.12
N PHE A 62 7.82 -15.90 -11.29
CA PHE A 62 8.78 -14.89 -11.72
C PHE A 62 10.12 -15.06 -11.01
N MET A 63 11.18 -14.51 -11.62
CA MET A 63 12.50 -14.39 -11.03
C MET A 63 12.89 -12.90 -10.95
N PRO A 64 13.18 -12.34 -9.77
CA PRO A 64 13.69 -10.98 -9.64
C PRO A 64 14.96 -10.76 -10.47
N ASP A 65 15.10 -9.60 -11.10
CA ASP A 65 16.29 -9.26 -11.89
C ASP A 65 17.51 -8.98 -10.97
N PRO A 66 18.59 -9.77 -11.03
CA PRO A 66 19.79 -9.55 -10.21
C PRO A 66 20.57 -8.28 -10.60
N ASP A 67 20.33 -7.71 -11.79
CA ASP A 67 20.91 -6.41 -12.18
C ASP A 67 20.20 -5.24 -11.45
N ILE A 68 18.99 -5.48 -10.92
CA ILE A 68 18.16 -4.47 -10.25
C ILE A 68 18.23 -4.63 -8.73
N PHE A 69 18.21 -5.86 -8.21
CA PHE A 69 18.15 -6.14 -6.78
C PHE A 69 19.46 -6.72 -6.25
N GLU A 70 19.97 -6.13 -5.17
CA GLU A 70 21.17 -6.63 -4.46
C GLU A 70 20.91 -7.98 -3.77
N GLU A 71 19.71 -8.18 -3.23
CA GLU A 71 19.29 -9.43 -2.59
C GLU A 71 18.01 -9.97 -3.25
N ILE A 72 18.12 -11.16 -3.85
CA ILE A 72 17.00 -11.84 -4.54
C ILE A 72 16.47 -13.06 -3.76
N ASN A 73 17.05 -13.32 -2.59
CA ASN A 73 16.62 -14.43 -1.74
C ASN A 73 15.38 -14.02 -0.95
N PHE A 74 14.24 -14.63 -1.27
CA PHE A 74 13.02 -14.41 -0.51
C PHE A 74 13.16 -14.93 0.93
N ASN A 75 12.84 -14.07 1.90
CA ASN A 75 12.78 -14.43 3.31
C ASN A 75 11.39 -15.02 3.66
N PHE A 76 11.38 -16.28 4.10
CA PHE A 76 10.14 -16.98 4.42
C PHE A 76 9.33 -16.30 5.52
N ASP A 77 9.97 -15.85 6.59
CA ASP A 77 9.28 -15.31 7.77
C ASP A 77 8.60 -13.97 7.46
N ILE A 78 9.23 -13.14 6.62
CA ILE A 78 8.65 -11.88 6.15
C ILE A 78 7.38 -12.15 5.33
N ILE A 79 7.45 -13.09 4.38
CA ILE A 79 6.30 -13.47 3.55
C ILE A 79 5.20 -14.10 4.41
N ALA A 80 5.57 -15.02 5.31
CA ALA A 80 4.65 -15.70 6.22
C ALA A 80 3.90 -14.71 7.11
N HIS A 81 4.59 -13.67 7.63
CA HIS A 81 3.97 -12.61 8.40
C HIS A 81 2.93 -11.85 7.56
N ARG A 82 3.30 -11.42 6.35
CA ARG A 82 2.39 -10.66 5.48
C ARG A 82 1.18 -11.47 5.04
N LEU A 83 1.36 -12.75 4.70
CA LEU A 83 0.27 -13.63 4.30
C LEU A 83 -0.68 -13.95 5.47
N ARG A 84 -0.17 -14.01 6.70
CA ARG A 84 -1.00 -14.15 7.91
C ARG A 84 -1.93 -12.96 8.10
N GLU A 85 -1.40 -11.74 7.97
CA GLU A 85 -2.21 -10.51 8.01
C GLU A 85 -3.30 -10.52 6.94
N LEU A 86 -2.95 -10.90 5.71
CA LEU A 86 -3.91 -10.98 4.60
C LEU A 86 -5.00 -12.04 4.86
N ALA A 87 -4.64 -13.21 5.37
CA ALA A 87 -5.60 -14.24 5.72
C ALA A 87 -6.54 -13.79 6.85
N PHE A 88 -6.05 -12.98 7.78
CA PHE A 88 -6.85 -12.40 8.85
C PHE A 88 -7.84 -11.36 8.33
N LEU A 89 -7.40 -10.48 7.43
CA LEU A 89 -8.25 -9.45 6.81
C LEU A 89 -9.29 -10.02 5.85
N ASN A 90 -9.02 -11.17 5.23
CA ASN A 90 -9.88 -11.82 4.24
C ASN A 90 -10.51 -13.09 4.83
N ALA A 91 -11.44 -12.90 5.78
CA ALA A 91 -12.13 -14.01 6.43
C ALA A 91 -12.72 -15.00 5.41
N GLY A 92 -12.46 -16.29 5.63
CA GLY A 92 -12.87 -17.38 4.74
C GLY A 92 -11.85 -17.76 3.65
N ALA A 93 -10.89 -16.88 3.32
CA ALA A 93 -9.81 -17.22 2.40
C ALA A 93 -8.80 -18.19 3.06
N LYS A 94 -8.38 -19.21 2.31
CA LYS A 94 -7.27 -20.09 2.68
C LYS A 94 -6.03 -19.63 1.93
N ILE A 95 -4.95 -19.39 2.66
CA ILE A 95 -3.64 -19.01 2.09
C ILE A 95 -2.62 -20.04 2.54
N ASP A 96 -1.95 -20.66 1.57
CA ASP A 96 -0.88 -21.64 1.79
C ASP A 96 0.45 -21.04 1.33
N LEU A 97 1.49 -21.15 2.15
CA LEU A 97 2.86 -20.76 1.82
C LEU A 97 3.78 -21.96 2.02
N LYS A 98 4.61 -22.24 1.02
CA LYS A 98 5.58 -23.32 1.04
C LYS A 98 6.92 -22.80 0.54
N ASP A 99 7.99 -23.13 1.26
CA ASP A 99 9.36 -22.93 0.79
C ASP A 99 9.87 -24.25 0.18
N GLU A 100 10.11 -24.26 -1.13
CA GLU A 100 10.60 -25.47 -1.80
C GLU A 100 12.12 -25.68 -1.64
N ARG A 101 12.85 -24.73 -1.05
CA ARG A 101 14.28 -24.84 -0.76
C ARG A 101 14.55 -25.71 0.48
N GLU A 102 13.60 -25.76 1.41
CA GLU A 102 13.73 -26.49 2.67
C GLU A 102 12.62 -27.56 2.79
N PRO A 103 12.96 -28.83 3.09
CA PRO A 103 11.94 -29.85 3.27
C PRO A 103 11.04 -29.54 4.46
N ASN A 104 9.72 -29.69 4.29
CA ASN A 104 8.69 -29.49 5.31
C ASN A 104 8.53 -28.04 5.84
N LYS A 105 9.04 -27.02 5.15
CA LYS A 105 8.81 -25.62 5.53
C LYS A 105 7.56 -25.06 4.84
N GLU A 106 6.42 -25.28 5.50
CA GLU A 106 5.10 -24.84 5.01
C GLU A 106 4.21 -24.32 6.13
N VAL A 107 3.34 -23.36 5.81
CA VAL A 107 2.32 -22.82 6.71
C VAL A 107 1.01 -22.63 5.96
N SER A 108 -0.11 -22.82 6.67
CA SER A 108 -1.47 -22.63 6.13
C SER A 108 -2.27 -21.73 7.06
N TYR A 109 -2.89 -20.69 6.49
CA TYR A 109 -3.71 -19.73 7.22
C TYR A 109 -5.14 -19.76 6.70
N LYS A 110 -6.11 -19.92 7.61
CA LYS A 110 -7.53 -19.76 7.33
C LYS A 110 -8.24 -19.25 8.58
N TYR A 111 -8.75 -18.02 8.52
CA TYR A 111 -9.49 -17.41 9.60
C TYR A 111 -10.98 -17.38 9.26
N ASN A 112 -11.81 -17.94 10.15
CA ASN A 112 -13.25 -18.12 9.91
C ASN A 112 -14.12 -16.97 10.45
N GLY A 113 -13.52 -15.84 10.80
CA GLY A 113 -14.31 -14.64 11.10
C GLY A 113 -14.78 -14.45 12.56
N GLY A 114 -14.30 -15.24 13.53
CA GLY A 114 -14.87 -15.27 14.89
C GLY A 114 -13.85 -15.09 16.01
N ASN A 115 -14.13 -14.10 16.88
CA ASN A 115 -13.45 -13.70 18.12
C ASN A 115 -12.19 -12.83 17.92
N TYR A 116 -12.40 -11.53 17.77
CA TYR A 116 -11.34 -10.55 17.57
C TYR A 116 -11.02 -9.81 18.87
N LEU A 117 -9.72 -9.75 19.21
CA LEU A 117 -9.20 -8.97 20.34
C LEU A 117 -8.78 -7.54 19.92
N PHE A 118 -9.06 -7.15 18.67
CA PHE A 118 -8.60 -5.90 18.06
C PHE A 118 -9.68 -5.29 17.16
N PRO A 119 -9.66 -3.95 16.96
CA PRO A 119 -10.69 -3.28 16.17
C PRO A 119 -10.62 -3.66 14.69
N HIS A 120 -11.73 -4.15 14.16
CA HIS A 120 -11.96 -4.40 12.74
C HIS A 120 -12.02 -3.10 11.92
N ARG A 121 -11.89 -3.23 10.60
CA ARG A 121 -12.19 -2.13 9.65
C ARG A 121 -13.60 -1.57 9.86
N ASP A 122 -14.53 -2.40 10.31
CA ASP A 122 -15.93 -2.04 10.59
C ASP A 122 -16.12 -1.45 11.99
N ASP A 123 -15.11 -1.51 12.87
CA ASP A 123 -15.19 -0.98 14.23
C ASP A 123 -14.91 0.53 14.28
N PHE A 124 -14.33 1.10 13.22
CA PHE A 124 -14.12 2.53 13.05
C PHE A 124 -14.85 3.07 11.82
N LEU A 125 -16.10 3.46 12.02
CA LEU A 125 -16.90 4.14 11.02
C LEU A 125 -16.80 5.65 11.20
N VAL A 126 -16.27 6.34 10.20
CA VAL A 126 -16.30 7.81 10.15
C VAL A 126 -17.53 8.24 9.38
N TYR A 127 -18.37 9.06 10.01
CA TYR A 127 -19.55 9.64 9.38
C TYR A 127 -19.32 11.12 9.08
N ILE A 128 -19.61 11.53 7.85
CA ILE A 128 -19.63 12.93 7.43
C ILE A 128 -21.04 13.24 6.99
N ASN A 129 -21.69 14.22 7.62
CA ASN A 129 -23.10 14.55 7.37
C ASN A 129 -24.04 13.34 7.44
N LYS A 130 -23.80 12.43 8.41
CA LYS A 130 -24.53 11.16 8.61
C LYS A 130 -24.34 10.11 7.51
N ALA A 131 -23.50 10.36 6.51
CA ALA A 131 -23.12 9.38 5.51
C ALA A 131 -21.79 8.72 5.90
N ASN A 132 -21.70 7.39 5.73
CA ASN A 132 -20.44 6.67 5.93
C ASN A 132 -19.39 7.18 4.95
N ALA A 133 -18.33 7.81 5.46
CA ALA A 133 -17.29 8.44 4.66
C ALA A 133 -16.53 7.43 3.79
N ALA A 134 -16.37 6.18 4.24
CA ALA A 134 -15.70 5.14 3.47
C ALA A 134 -16.51 4.70 2.23
N LEU A 135 -17.84 4.79 2.29
CA LEU A 135 -18.73 4.38 1.20
C LEU A 135 -19.17 5.56 0.31
N TYR A 136 -19.42 6.71 0.93
CA TYR A 136 -20.07 7.86 0.29
C TYR A 136 -19.24 9.14 0.34
N GLY A 137 -18.12 9.14 1.07
CA GLY A 137 -17.22 10.29 1.14
C GLY A 137 -16.41 10.43 -0.14
N SER A 138 -16.20 11.66 -0.58
CA SER A 138 -15.23 11.95 -1.64
C SER A 138 -13.81 11.54 -1.24
N GLN A 139 -12.92 11.36 -2.21
CA GLN A 139 -11.50 11.02 -1.93
C GLN A 139 -10.86 11.99 -0.94
N GLY A 140 -11.10 13.30 -1.07
CA GLY A 140 -10.61 14.30 -0.12
C GLY A 140 -11.22 14.14 1.29
N GLN A 141 -12.50 13.76 1.39
CA GLN A 141 -13.17 13.51 2.67
C GLN A 141 -12.63 12.25 3.38
N GLN A 142 -12.39 11.18 2.62
CA GLN A 142 -11.79 9.95 3.16
C GLN A 142 -10.39 10.22 3.72
N ARG A 143 -9.55 10.91 2.95
CA ARG A 143 -8.18 11.26 3.35
C ARG A 143 -8.15 12.18 4.58
N THR A 144 -9.03 13.18 4.63
CA THR A 144 -9.15 14.08 5.80
C THR A 144 -9.56 13.32 7.06
N SER A 145 -10.41 12.30 6.93
CA SER A 145 -10.84 11.47 8.04
C SER A 145 -9.68 10.68 8.64
N ILE A 146 -8.87 10.05 7.78
CA ILE A 146 -7.67 9.31 8.18
C ILE A 146 -6.64 10.26 8.82
N LEU A 147 -6.41 11.41 8.21
CA LEU A 147 -5.48 12.42 8.73
C LEU A 147 -5.91 12.93 10.12
N SER A 148 -7.21 13.14 10.33
CA SER A 148 -7.76 13.50 11.65
C SER A 148 -7.48 12.43 12.71
N LEU A 149 -7.64 11.15 12.35
CA LEU A 149 -7.31 10.04 13.25
C LEU A 149 -5.81 9.99 13.58
N LYS A 150 -4.94 10.23 12.59
CA LYS A 150 -3.49 10.32 12.81
C LYS A 150 -3.10 11.49 13.70
N LEU A 151 -3.76 12.64 13.56
CA LEU A 151 -3.53 13.78 14.45
C LEU A 151 -4.03 13.52 15.88
N ALA A 152 -5.12 12.76 16.05
CA ALA A 152 -5.58 12.32 17.36
C ALA A 152 -4.59 11.32 18.00
N GLU A 153 -3.99 10.43 17.19
CA GLU A 153 -2.92 9.52 17.62
C GLU A 153 -1.69 10.29 18.13
N VAL A 154 -1.31 11.39 17.46
CA VAL A 154 -0.22 12.27 17.92
C VAL A 154 -0.51 12.87 19.30
N ASP A 155 -1.75 13.31 19.56
CA ASP A 155 -2.14 13.83 20.87
C ASP A 155 -2.09 12.73 21.94
N LEU A 156 -2.55 11.53 21.61
CA LEU A 156 -2.51 10.37 22.52
C LEU A 156 -1.07 9.98 22.89
N ILE A 157 -0.15 10.00 21.93
CA ILE A 157 1.27 9.75 22.18
C ILE A 157 1.83 10.82 23.11
N LYS A 158 1.49 12.10 22.87
CA LYS A 158 1.93 13.20 23.74
C LYS A 158 1.42 13.04 25.18
N GLU A 159 0.18 12.62 25.35
CA GLU A 159 -0.42 12.39 26.67
C GLU A 159 0.30 11.26 27.41
N ARG A 160 0.64 10.16 26.72
CA ARG A 160 1.29 8.99 27.32
C ARG A 160 2.78 9.18 27.59
N GLU A 161 3.51 9.70 26.61
CA GLU A 161 4.96 9.77 26.63
C GLU A 161 5.48 11.13 27.13
N GLY A 162 4.60 12.12 27.30
CA GLY A 162 4.96 13.47 27.76
C GLY A 162 5.70 14.31 26.71
N VAL A 163 5.97 13.77 25.52
CA VAL A 163 6.66 14.45 24.39
C VAL A 163 5.90 14.23 23.09
N TYR A 164 5.94 15.22 22.19
CA TYR A 164 5.30 15.05 20.87
C TYR A 164 6.19 14.15 20.00
N PRO A 165 5.61 13.20 19.25
CA PRO A 165 6.36 12.46 18.25
C PRO A 165 6.76 13.37 17.08
N ILE A 166 7.75 12.94 16.31
CA ILE A 166 8.01 13.52 14.99
C ILE A 166 6.91 13.05 14.05
N PHE A 167 6.23 13.99 13.40
CA PHE A 167 5.16 13.70 12.47
C PHE A 167 5.67 13.74 11.02
N LEU A 168 5.53 12.63 10.31
CA LEU A 168 5.99 12.49 8.92
C LEU A 168 4.77 12.48 7.98
N LEU A 169 4.75 13.39 7.02
CA LEU A 169 3.71 13.50 6.02
C LEU A 169 4.32 13.33 4.64
N ASP A 170 3.99 12.21 3.98
CA ASP A 170 4.53 11.87 2.66
C ASP A 170 3.55 12.26 1.55
N ASP A 171 3.88 13.29 0.78
CA ASP A 171 3.12 13.87 -0.34
C ASP A 171 1.62 14.11 -0.09
N VAL A 172 1.20 14.19 1.17
CA VAL A 172 -0.21 14.41 1.57
C VAL A 172 -0.77 15.71 0.98
N MET A 173 0.11 16.63 0.60
CA MET A 173 -0.27 17.92 0.02
C MET A 173 -0.79 17.79 -1.42
N SER A 174 -0.34 16.83 -2.23
CA SER A 174 -0.87 16.61 -3.59
C SER A 174 -2.27 16.00 -3.55
N GLU A 175 -2.60 15.41 -2.41
CA GLU A 175 -3.80 14.59 -2.19
C GLU A 175 -5.01 15.34 -1.64
N LEU A 176 -4.79 16.57 -1.17
CA LEU A 176 -5.77 17.41 -0.50
C LEU A 176 -6.09 18.66 -1.33
N ASP A 177 -7.36 19.07 -1.32
CA ASP A 177 -7.73 20.37 -1.90
C ASP A 177 -7.18 21.55 -1.09
N LYS A 178 -7.42 22.77 -1.61
CA LYS A 178 -6.88 24.00 -1.04
C LYS A 178 -7.34 24.25 0.40
N GLU A 179 -8.61 24.02 0.71
CA GLU A 179 -9.15 24.27 2.06
C GLU A 179 -8.58 23.27 3.07
N ARG A 180 -8.53 21.99 2.69
CA ARG A 180 -8.00 20.92 3.55
C ARG A 180 -6.51 21.04 3.82
N ARG A 181 -5.72 21.44 2.81
CA ARG A 181 -4.29 21.78 3.00
C ARG A 181 -4.12 22.90 4.00
N HIS A 182 -4.88 23.99 3.84
CA HIS A 182 -4.78 25.13 4.74
C HIS A 182 -5.07 24.72 6.19
N PHE A 183 -6.12 23.94 6.40
CA PHE A 183 -6.49 23.41 7.72
C PHE A 183 -5.40 22.53 8.35
N LEU A 184 -4.82 21.59 7.58
CA LEU A 184 -3.72 20.75 8.05
C LEU A 184 -2.50 21.59 8.46
N LEU A 185 -2.13 22.55 7.62
CA LEU A 185 -0.99 23.42 7.86
C LEU A 185 -1.17 24.28 9.12
N GLU A 186 -2.35 24.85 9.33
CA GLU A 186 -2.65 25.58 10.56
C GLU A 186 -2.58 24.69 11.81
N LEU A 187 -3.11 23.47 11.73
CA LEU A 187 -3.05 22.52 12.84
C LEU A 187 -1.62 22.17 13.22
N ILE A 188 -0.75 21.91 12.23
CA ILE A 188 0.67 21.61 12.46
C ILE A 188 1.35 22.79 13.16
N ILE A 189 1.14 24.02 12.67
CA ILE A 189 1.72 25.23 13.26
C ILE A 189 1.24 25.41 14.70
N ASN A 190 -0.07 25.29 14.94
CA ASN A 190 -0.68 25.58 16.23
C ASN A 190 -0.33 24.55 17.30
N LYS A 191 -0.25 23.26 16.93
CA LYS A 191 0.08 22.18 17.87
C LYS A 191 1.58 22.08 18.19
N LYS A 192 2.45 22.82 17.49
CA LYS A 192 3.92 22.80 17.67
C LYS A 192 4.54 21.40 17.56
N VAL A 193 3.94 20.53 16.76
CA VAL A 193 4.47 19.18 16.49
C VAL A 193 5.61 19.32 15.49
N GLN A 194 6.78 18.75 15.78
CA GLN A 194 7.87 18.70 14.82
C GLN A 194 7.44 17.85 13.63
N THR A 195 7.33 18.47 12.46
CA THR A 195 6.75 17.82 11.28
C THR A 195 7.71 17.88 10.09
N PHE A 196 7.92 16.75 9.43
CA PHE A 196 8.55 16.68 8.11
C PHE A 196 7.48 16.43 7.07
N ILE A 197 7.49 17.22 6.01
CA ILE A 197 6.52 17.13 4.92
C ILE A 197 7.32 16.99 3.63
N THR A 198 7.09 15.91 2.89
CA THR A 198 7.58 15.78 1.51
C THR A 198 6.52 16.33 0.57
N SER A 199 6.95 17.00 -0.51
CA SER A 199 6.04 17.43 -1.55
C SER A 199 6.77 17.76 -2.84
N ILE A 200 6.10 17.51 -3.96
CA ILE A 200 6.58 17.87 -5.30
C ILE A 200 6.47 19.38 -5.61
N SER A 201 5.73 20.15 -4.81
CA SER A 201 5.52 21.58 -5.08
C SER A 201 5.46 22.44 -3.82
N LEU A 202 6.30 23.48 -3.79
CA LEU A 202 6.27 24.52 -2.75
C LEU A 202 5.02 25.40 -2.79
N ASN A 203 4.24 25.35 -3.89
CA ASN A 203 3.03 26.15 -4.04
C ASN A 203 1.89 25.69 -3.12
N TYR A 204 2.03 24.51 -2.51
CA TYR A 204 1.04 23.98 -1.58
C TYR A 204 1.15 24.57 -0.17
N PHE A 205 2.25 25.27 0.10
CA PHE A 205 2.56 25.86 1.40
C PHE A 205 2.34 27.37 1.36
N ASN A 206 1.70 27.90 2.41
CA ASN A 206 1.58 29.34 2.60
C ASN A 206 2.89 29.95 3.13
N ASP A 207 3.03 31.26 3.02
CA ASP A 207 4.28 31.96 3.38
C ASP A 207 4.60 31.84 4.87
N ASN A 208 3.58 31.78 5.73
CA ASN A 208 3.74 31.56 7.18
C ASN A 208 4.48 30.24 7.50
N ILE A 209 4.20 29.15 6.77
CA ILE A 209 4.95 27.89 6.94
C ILE A 209 6.34 27.99 6.34
N LYS A 210 6.48 28.63 5.18
CA LYS A 210 7.79 28.79 4.54
C LYS A 210 8.75 29.60 5.42
N GLU A 211 8.26 30.58 6.16
CA GLU A 211 9.05 31.38 7.10
C GLU A 211 9.40 30.63 8.39
N LYS A 212 8.51 29.75 8.87
CA LYS A 212 8.73 28.98 10.12
C LYS A 212 9.47 27.67 9.92
N GLY A 213 9.43 27.11 8.72
CA GLY A 213 10.03 25.84 8.36
C GLY A 213 11.40 26.00 7.72
N LYS A 214 12.18 24.93 7.74
CA LYS A 214 13.39 24.81 6.92
C LYS A 214 13.05 24.04 5.65
N ILE A 215 13.32 24.63 4.50
CA ILE A 215 13.00 24.02 3.21
C ILE A 215 14.25 23.36 2.66
N PHE A 216 14.10 22.09 2.28
CA PHE A 216 15.14 21.32 1.62
C PHE A 216 14.67 20.97 0.22
N ARG A 217 15.48 21.30 -0.79
CA ARG A 217 15.27 20.86 -2.17
C ARG A 217 16.08 19.60 -2.40
N VAL A 218 15.43 18.55 -2.90
CA VAL A 218 16.07 17.29 -3.28
C VAL A 218 15.96 17.16 -4.80
N GLU A 219 17.10 17.09 -5.48
CA GLU A 219 17.17 16.97 -6.93
C GLU A 219 18.32 16.04 -7.30
N GLU A 220 18.03 15.00 -8.08
CA GLU A 220 19.00 13.95 -8.48
C GLU A 220 19.76 13.35 -7.28
N GLY A 221 19.06 13.13 -6.16
CA GLY A 221 19.66 12.58 -4.92
C GLY A 221 20.53 13.57 -4.13
N LYS A 222 20.66 14.82 -4.56
CA LYS A 222 21.37 15.88 -3.83
C LYS A 222 20.41 16.74 -3.03
N VAL A 223 20.78 17.09 -1.80
CA VAL A 223 19.98 17.93 -0.90
C VAL A 223 20.61 19.32 -0.79
N SER A 224 19.82 20.37 -1.03
CA SER A 224 20.19 21.76 -0.79
C SER A 224 19.16 22.45 0.10
N VAL A 225 19.58 23.46 0.85
CA VAL A 225 18.69 24.29 1.67
C VAL A 225 18.25 25.48 0.84
N LEU A 226 16.95 25.76 0.81
CA LEU A 226 16.37 26.96 0.20
C LEU A 226 16.20 28.07 1.22
#